data_AF-A0A6I5WSU5-F1
#
_entry.id   AF-A0A6I5WSU5-F1
#
_cell.length_a   1.000
_cell.length_b   1.000
_cell.length_c   1.000
_cell.angle_alpha   90.00
_cell.angle_beta   90.00
_cell.angle_gamma   90.00
#
_symmetry.space_group_name_H-M   'P 1'
#
loop_
_entity.id
_entity.type
_entity.pdbx_description
1 polymer ?
#
loop_
_entity_poly.entity_id
_entity_poly.type
_entity_poly.pdbx_seq_one_letter_code
_entity_poly.pdbx_strand_id
1 'polypeptide(L)'
;MIEAANFAERIGLAFNRHWTVHYQMAGIAEHDGAAFVGRLLALVRKHVARSGGKLAALWARENGDGKGGHVHILLHLPSGMTLQNLTRRWIKAAGGDPVRRVSKVRSIGGMLTNVDVGGARYRTNADAVLAYLVKAASTETGMELSLPRHGEGGPIMGKRAGWTQNIGATARGKRD
;
A
#
# COMPACT_ATOMS: atom_id res chain seq x y z
N MET A 1 8.21 -7.71 5.88
CA MET A 1 7.58 -6.46 5.38
C MET A 1 8.39 -5.24 5.76
N ILE A 2 8.74 -5.09 7.05
CA ILE A 2 9.63 -4.03 7.57
C ILE A 2 10.94 -3.91 6.77
N GLU A 3 11.64 -5.03 6.52
CA GLU A 3 12.86 -5.01 5.71
C GLU A 3 12.70 -4.41 4.30
N ALA A 4 11.54 -4.65 3.65
CA ALA A 4 11.28 -4.10 2.33
C ALA A 4 11.04 -2.59 2.39
N ALA A 5 10.42 -2.11 3.47
CA ALA A 5 10.24 -0.67 3.71
C ALA A 5 11.58 0.02 4.00
N ASN A 6 12.39 -0.53 4.92
CA ASN A 6 13.71 -0.01 5.24
C ASN A 6 14.63 0.00 4.01
N PHE A 7 14.56 -1.05 3.19
CA PHE A 7 15.32 -1.09 1.94
C PHE A 7 14.83 -0.06 0.93
N ALA A 8 13.52 0.13 0.80
CA ALA A 8 12.96 1.16 -0.08
C ALA A 8 13.47 2.55 0.30
N GLU A 9 13.50 2.89 1.58
CA GLU A 9 14.08 4.15 2.08
C GLU A 9 15.56 4.26 1.72
N ARG A 10 16.36 3.22 2.00
CA ARG A 10 17.80 3.18 1.70
C ARG A 10 18.13 3.43 0.22
N ILE A 11 17.29 2.96 -0.70
CA ILE A 11 17.49 3.17 -2.15
C ILE A 11 16.81 4.42 -2.70
N GLY A 12 16.38 5.35 -1.83
CA GLY A 12 15.75 6.62 -2.22
C GLY A 12 14.31 6.48 -2.71
N LEU A 13 13.67 5.33 -2.47
CA LEU A 13 12.27 5.06 -2.83
C LEU A 13 11.36 5.03 -1.59
N ALA A 14 11.63 5.95 -0.65
CA ALA A 14 10.85 6.12 0.57
C ALA A 14 9.36 6.34 0.24
N PHE A 15 8.46 5.63 0.92
CA PHE A 15 7.03 5.70 0.62
C PHE A 15 6.46 7.08 0.96
N ASN A 16 5.67 7.66 0.06
CA ASN A 16 5.12 9.01 0.20
C ASN A 16 3.60 9.09 0.01
N ARG A 17 2.94 7.96 -0.27
CA ARG A 17 1.48 7.83 -0.31
C ARG A 17 1.00 6.56 0.38
N HIS A 18 -0.13 6.69 1.05
CA HIS A 18 -0.94 5.58 1.56
C HIS A 18 -2.28 5.57 0.83
N TRP A 19 -2.59 4.47 0.16
CA TRP A 19 -3.83 4.27 -0.58
C TRP A 19 -4.59 3.09 0.00
N THR A 20 -5.78 3.35 0.51
CA THR A 20 -6.74 2.33 0.91
C THR A 20 -7.78 2.12 -0.19
N VAL A 21 -8.04 0.87 -0.55
CA VAL A 21 -9.11 0.48 -1.47
C VAL A 21 -10.01 -0.58 -0.83
N HIS A 22 -11.28 -0.26 -0.63
CA HIS A 22 -12.32 -1.21 -0.19
C HIS A 22 -12.83 -2.01 -1.40
N TYR A 23 -12.12 -3.10 -1.76
CA TYR A 23 -12.39 -3.82 -3.00
C TYR A 23 -13.71 -4.60 -2.97
N GLN A 24 -14.15 -5.13 -1.82
CA GLN A 24 -15.48 -5.77 -1.74
C GLN A 24 -16.61 -4.76 -1.95
N MET A 25 -16.47 -3.53 -1.44
CA MET A 25 -17.41 -2.43 -1.72
C MET A 25 -17.39 -2.02 -3.20
N ALA A 26 -16.28 -2.29 -3.91
CA ALA A 26 -16.15 -2.10 -5.34
C ALA A 26 -16.67 -3.32 -6.16
N GLY A 27 -17.36 -4.27 -5.53
CA GLY A 27 -17.90 -5.46 -6.21
C GLY A 27 -16.89 -6.59 -6.44
N ILE A 28 -15.69 -6.51 -5.84
CA ILE A 28 -14.66 -7.55 -5.99
C ILE A 28 -14.79 -8.59 -4.88
N ALA A 29 -15.03 -9.84 -5.24
CA ALA A 29 -15.08 -10.95 -4.28
C ALA A 29 -13.73 -11.18 -3.57
N GLU A 30 -13.76 -11.76 -2.37
CA GLU A 30 -12.54 -11.97 -1.56
C GLU A 30 -11.48 -12.82 -2.27
N HIS A 31 -11.89 -13.86 -3.01
CA HIS A 31 -11.00 -14.72 -3.77
C HIS A 31 -10.29 -13.99 -4.92
N ASP A 32 -10.90 -12.92 -5.46
CA ASP A 32 -10.33 -12.08 -6.52
C ASP A 32 -9.48 -10.92 -5.99
N GLY A 33 -9.49 -10.67 -4.68
CA GLY A 33 -8.87 -9.49 -4.08
C GLY A 33 -7.37 -9.37 -4.42
N ALA A 34 -6.60 -10.46 -4.38
CA ALA A 34 -5.18 -10.44 -4.73
C ALA A 34 -4.95 -10.09 -6.21
N ALA A 35 -5.75 -10.65 -7.11
CA ALA A 35 -5.66 -10.37 -8.54
C ALA A 35 -6.03 -8.91 -8.85
N PHE A 36 -7.07 -8.40 -8.19
CA PHE A 36 -7.46 -6.99 -8.28
C PHE A 36 -6.34 -6.04 -7.82
N VAL A 37 -5.69 -6.32 -6.68
CA VAL A 37 -4.52 -5.54 -6.22
C VAL A 37 -3.39 -5.57 -7.26
N GLY A 38 -3.13 -6.73 -7.86
CA GLY A 38 -2.15 -6.87 -8.94
C GLY A 38 -2.46 -5.95 -10.14
N ARG A 39 -3.72 -5.91 -10.58
CA ARG A 39 -4.17 -5.02 -11.67
C ARG A 39 -4.04 -3.54 -11.31
N LEU A 40 -4.39 -3.14 -10.08
CA LEU A 40 -4.18 -1.77 -9.61
C LEU A 40 -2.69 -1.40 -9.68
N LEU A 41 -1.81 -2.22 -9.13
CA LEU A 41 -0.36 -1.94 -9.13
C LEU A 41 0.23 -1.90 -10.54
N ALA A 42 -0.28 -2.70 -11.48
CA ALA A 42 0.11 -2.63 -12.88
C ALA A 42 -0.27 -1.28 -13.52
N LEU A 43 -1.47 -0.77 -13.21
CA LEU A 43 -1.93 0.54 -13.68
C LEU A 43 -1.11 1.70 -13.09
N VAL A 44 -0.81 1.65 -11.78
CA VAL A 44 0.08 2.62 -11.14
C VAL A 44 1.46 2.59 -11.78
N ARG A 45 2.04 1.40 -11.94
CA ARG A 45 3.36 1.22 -12.58
C ARG A 45 3.39 1.81 -13.98
N LYS A 46 2.37 1.52 -14.80
CA LYS A 46 2.26 2.06 -16.16
C LYS A 46 2.20 3.58 -16.17
N HIS A 47 1.49 4.19 -15.21
CA HIS A 47 1.43 5.64 -15.11
C HIS A 47 2.76 6.25 -14.66
N VAL A 48 3.41 5.65 -13.66
CA VAL A 48 4.73 6.09 -13.17
C VAL A 48 5.81 5.96 -14.25
N ALA A 49 5.80 4.89 -15.03
CA ALA A 49 6.75 4.69 -16.12
C ALA A 49 6.62 5.77 -17.21
N ARG A 50 5.39 6.23 -17.51
CA ARG A 50 5.14 7.31 -18.48
C ARG A 50 5.70 8.66 -18.03
N SER A 51 5.87 8.88 -16.73
CA SER A 51 6.51 10.08 -16.19
C SER A 51 8.01 9.91 -15.97
N GLY A 52 8.63 8.83 -16.49
CA GLY A 52 10.05 8.51 -16.26
C GLY A 52 10.39 8.12 -14.82
N GLY A 53 9.39 7.84 -14.00
CA GLY A 53 9.55 7.60 -12.57
C GLY A 53 9.82 6.15 -12.20
N LYS A 54 10.19 5.93 -10.93
CA LYS A 54 10.26 4.60 -10.30
C LYS A 54 9.10 4.42 -9.33
N LEU A 55 8.51 3.23 -9.32
CA LEU A 55 7.50 2.83 -8.35
C LEU A 55 8.14 1.88 -7.34
N ALA A 56 7.92 2.12 -6.06
CA ALA A 56 7.98 1.08 -5.02
C ALA A 56 6.62 0.97 -4.38
N ALA A 57 6.15 -0.25 -4.13
CA ALA A 57 4.89 -0.45 -3.43
C ALA A 57 4.96 -1.62 -2.46
N LEU A 58 4.20 -1.50 -1.38
CA LEU A 58 4.09 -2.49 -0.33
C LEU A 58 2.64 -2.49 0.16
N TRP A 59 2.02 -3.66 0.29
CA TRP A 59 0.58 -3.75 0.50
C TRP A 59 0.19 -4.92 1.39
N ALA A 60 -0.95 -4.77 2.06
CA ALA A 60 -1.60 -5.80 2.85
C ALA A 60 -3.12 -5.72 2.66
N ARG A 61 -3.76 -6.88 2.51
CA ARG A 61 -5.20 -7.04 2.52
C ARG A 61 -5.68 -7.32 3.95
N GLU A 62 -6.83 -6.76 4.26
CA GLU A 62 -7.58 -6.99 5.48
C GLU A 62 -9.01 -7.39 5.09
N ASN A 63 -9.59 -8.25 5.89
CA ASN A 63 -11.02 -8.53 5.85
C ASN A 63 -11.50 -8.41 7.29
N GLY A 64 -12.68 -7.82 7.51
CA GLY A 64 -13.19 -7.58 8.86
C GLY A 64 -14.70 -7.54 8.85
N ASP A 65 -15.29 -8.05 9.93
CA ASP A 65 -16.75 -8.10 10.07
C ASP A 65 -17.37 -6.71 9.92
N GLY A 66 -18.37 -6.62 9.03
CA GLY A 66 -19.09 -5.38 8.70
C GLY A 66 -18.36 -4.37 7.80
N LYS A 67 -17.04 -4.49 7.57
CA LYS A 67 -16.26 -3.57 6.70
C LYS A 67 -15.93 -4.16 5.33
N GLY A 68 -15.90 -5.49 5.25
CA GLY A 68 -15.50 -6.24 4.06
C GLY A 68 -14.02 -6.12 3.73
N GLY A 69 -13.64 -6.85 2.69
CA GLY A 69 -12.30 -6.93 2.13
C GLY A 69 -11.80 -5.59 1.61
N HIS A 70 -10.63 -5.19 2.08
CA HIS A 70 -9.95 -3.98 1.67
C HIS A 70 -8.43 -4.18 1.65
N VAL A 71 -7.73 -3.30 0.93
CA VAL A 71 -6.27 -3.31 0.83
C VAL A 71 -5.74 -1.96 1.26
N HIS A 72 -4.64 -1.98 2.00
CA HIS A 72 -3.80 -0.84 2.25
C HIS A 72 -2.52 -0.95 1.42
N ILE A 73 -2.16 0.11 0.71
CA ILE A 73 -1.03 0.15 -0.22
C ILE A 73 -0.17 1.36 0.13
N LEU A 74 1.08 1.14 0.48
CA LEU A 74 2.12 2.14 0.51
C LEU A 74 2.75 2.25 -0.86
N LEU A 75 2.88 3.49 -1.34
CA LEU A 75 3.46 3.80 -2.64
C LEU A 75 4.56 4.83 -2.46
N HIS A 76 5.66 4.61 -3.13
CA HIS A 76 6.57 5.67 -3.55
C HIS A 76 6.15 6.09 -4.95
N LEU A 77 5.83 7.38 -5.10
CA LEU A 77 5.57 8.01 -6.38
C LEU A 77 6.56 9.15 -6.63
N PRO A 78 6.85 9.49 -7.90
CA PRO A 78 7.62 10.69 -8.22
C PRO A 78 7.04 11.94 -7.56
N SER A 79 7.92 12.88 -7.19
CA SER A 79 7.51 14.15 -6.60
C SER A 79 6.60 14.93 -7.57
N GLY A 80 5.61 15.64 -7.02
CA GLY A 80 4.61 16.36 -7.81
C GLY A 80 3.54 15.48 -8.47
N MET A 81 3.65 14.14 -8.43
CA MET A 81 2.63 13.26 -9.01
C MET A 81 1.32 13.33 -8.22
N THR A 82 0.25 13.77 -8.90
CA THR A 82 -1.11 13.77 -8.38
C THR A 82 -1.82 12.46 -8.72
N LEU A 83 -2.61 11.96 -7.78
CA LEU A 83 -3.48 10.79 -7.96
C LEU A 83 -4.96 11.18 -8.14
N GLN A 84 -5.25 12.48 -8.25
CA GLN A 84 -6.61 12.99 -8.38
C GLN A 84 -7.28 12.38 -9.62
N ASN A 85 -8.49 11.85 -9.44
CA ASN A 85 -9.28 11.13 -10.45
C ASN A 85 -8.66 9.84 -11.02
N LEU A 86 -7.34 9.64 -10.92
CA LEU A 86 -6.65 8.44 -11.38
C LEU A 86 -7.09 7.20 -10.60
N THR A 87 -7.21 7.29 -9.28
CA THR A 87 -7.61 6.13 -8.46
C THR A 87 -8.97 5.58 -8.84
N ARG A 88 -9.96 6.45 -9.08
CA ARG A 88 -11.29 6.08 -9.60
C ARG A 88 -11.19 5.40 -10.97
N ARG A 89 -10.39 5.96 -11.89
CA ARG A 89 -10.18 5.36 -13.21
C ARG A 89 -9.49 4.00 -13.12
N TRP A 90 -8.53 3.85 -12.23
CA TRP A 90 -7.80 2.59 -12.05
C TRP A 90 -8.65 1.51 -11.39
N ILE A 91 -9.49 1.86 -10.42
CA ILE A 91 -10.46 0.92 -9.84
C ILE A 91 -11.38 0.38 -10.94
N LYS A 92 -11.95 1.28 -11.76
CA LYS A 92 -12.78 0.89 -12.91
C LYS A 92 -12.02 0.00 -13.90
N ALA A 93 -10.80 0.40 -14.28
CA ALA A 93 -9.98 -0.36 -15.21
C ALA A 93 -9.50 -1.71 -14.65
N ALA A 94 -9.42 -1.86 -13.32
CA ALA A 94 -9.11 -3.11 -12.64
C ALA A 94 -10.36 -4.00 -12.43
N GLY A 95 -11.53 -3.56 -12.89
CA GLY A 95 -12.79 -4.32 -12.87
C GLY A 95 -13.67 -4.09 -11.64
N GLY A 96 -13.42 -3.04 -10.84
CA GLY A 96 -14.25 -2.68 -9.70
C GLY A 96 -15.08 -1.42 -9.93
N ASP A 97 -16.12 -1.23 -9.13
CA ASP A 97 -16.99 -0.07 -9.20
C ASP A 97 -16.46 1.10 -8.34
N PRO A 98 -16.17 2.27 -8.92
CA PRO A 98 -15.58 3.38 -8.19
C PRO A 98 -16.65 4.23 -7.47
N VAL A 99 -17.43 3.59 -6.60
CA VAL A 99 -18.46 4.25 -5.78
C VAL A 99 -17.84 5.08 -4.65
N ARG A 100 -18.67 5.87 -3.96
CA ARG A 100 -18.21 6.68 -2.82
C ARG A 100 -17.56 5.77 -1.77
N ARG A 101 -16.51 6.29 -1.10
CA ARG A 101 -15.77 5.63 -0.01
C ARG A 101 -14.91 4.41 -0.37
N VAL A 102 -14.96 3.92 -1.62
CA VAL A 102 -14.08 2.81 -2.07
C VAL A 102 -12.60 3.18 -2.02
N SER A 103 -12.24 4.42 -2.37
CA SER A 103 -10.84 4.85 -2.53
C SER A 103 -10.51 5.98 -1.58
N LYS A 104 -9.41 5.84 -0.83
CA LYS A 104 -8.88 6.90 0.03
C LYS A 104 -7.38 6.97 -0.09
N VAL A 105 -6.86 8.13 -0.51
CA VAL A 105 -5.41 8.39 -0.59
C VAL A 105 -5.03 9.42 0.46
N ARG A 106 -3.89 9.20 1.11
CA ARG A 106 -3.24 10.14 2.04
C ARG A 106 -1.78 10.29 1.66
N SER A 107 -1.23 11.50 1.79
CA SER A 107 0.21 11.71 1.73
C SER A 107 0.85 11.26 3.05
N ILE A 108 1.95 10.53 2.97
CA ILE A 108 2.75 10.16 4.14
C ILE A 108 3.72 11.32 4.39
N GLY A 109 3.61 11.97 5.54
CA GLY A 109 4.40 13.14 5.93
C GLY A 109 3.71 14.49 5.80
N GLY A 110 2.59 14.60 5.07
CA GLY A 110 1.95 15.89 4.75
C GLY A 110 2.48 16.48 3.43
N MET A 111 2.25 17.77 3.18
CA MET A 111 2.80 18.50 2.02
C MET A 111 4.31 18.72 2.18
N LEU A 112 5.06 17.65 2.40
CA LEU A 112 6.51 17.73 2.54
C LEU A 112 7.09 17.88 1.14
N THR A 113 7.73 19.01 0.92
CA THR A 113 8.72 19.18 -0.14
C THR A 113 9.79 18.10 0.03
N ASN A 114 10.47 17.71 -1.04
CA ASN A 114 11.49 16.64 -1.03
C ASN A 114 12.57 16.81 0.08
N VAL A 115 12.72 17.99 0.66
CA VAL A 115 13.66 18.33 1.73
C VAL A 115 13.34 17.63 3.06
N ASP A 116 12.09 17.21 3.28
CA ASP A 116 11.63 16.70 4.60
C ASP A 116 11.30 15.18 4.59
N VAL A 117 11.54 14.50 3.47
CA VAL A 117 11.50 13.04 3.37
C VAL A 117 12.73 12.50 4.12
N GLY A 118 12.49 11.88 5.29
CA GLY A 118 13.55 11.45 6.23
C GLY A 118 13.60 12.26 7.54
N GLY A 119 12.83 13.34 7.66
CA GLY A 119 12.66 14.08 8.91
C GLY A 119 11.95 13.27 10.01
N ALA A 120 12.05 13.69 11.28
CA ALA A 120 11.45 12.97 12.41
C ALA A 120 9.94 12.76 12.24
N ARG A 121 9.23 13.78 11.73
CA ARG A 121 7.78 13.72 11.46
C ARG A 121 7.43 12.76 10.32
N TYR A 122 8.29 12.65 9.30
CA TYR A 122 8.13 11.65 8.25
C TYR A 122 8.29 10.24 8.83
N ARG A 123 9.37 10.01 9.60
CA ARG A 123 9.66 8.73 10.25
C ARG A 123 8.52 8.28 11.15
N THR A 124 8.04 9.12 12.07
CA THR A 124 6.91 8.76 12.94
C THR A 124 5.64 8.39 12.16
N ASN A 125 5.32 9.11 11.08
CA ASN A 125 4.16 8.79 10.25
C ASN A 125 4.37 7.51 9.42
N ALA A 126 5.57 7.33 8.86
CA ALA A 126 5.93 6.14 8.10
C ALA A 126 5.91 4.90 9.00
N ASP A 127 6.46 5.00 10.22
CA ASP A 127 6.45 3.95 11.23
C ASP A 127 5.02 3.60 11.65
N ALA A 128 4.17 4.59 11.93
CA ALA A 128 2.77 4.35 12.29
C ALA A 128 2.00 3.64 11.17
N VAL A 129 2.20 4.05 9.92
CA VAL A 129 1.51 3.43 8.77
C VAL A 129 2.10 2.05 8.46
N LEU A 130 3.42 1.86 8.59
CA LEU A 130 4.07 0.57 8.43
C LEU A 130 3.65 -0.41 9.53
N ALA A 131 3.59 0.03 10.78
CA ALA A 131 3.09 -0.75 11.92
C ALA A 131 1.64 -1.19 11.69
N TYR A 132 0.79 -0.27 11.24
CA TYR A 132 -0.59 -0.59 10.85
C TYR A 132 -0.63 -1.66 9.74
N LEU A 133 0.23 -1.53 8.73
CA LEU A 133 0.27 -2.46 7.61
C LEU A 133 0.87 -3.83 7.96
N VAL A 134 1.82 -3.87 8.90
CA VAL A 134 2.38 -5.11 9.45
C VAL A 134 1.32 -5.85 10.25
N LYS A 135 0.54 -5.13 11.06
CA LYS A 135 -0.64 -5.69 11.75
C LYS A 135 -1.66 -6.28 10.78
N ALA A 136 -1.88 -5.61 9.65
CA ALA A 136 -2.74 -6.12 8.57
C ALA A 136 -2.19 -7.41 7.94
N ALA A 137 -0.87 -7.48 7.78
CA ALA A 137 -0.18 -8.58 7.11
C ALA A 137 -0.06 -9.86 7.95
N SER A 138 0.01 -9.74 9.28
CA SER A 138 0.18 -10.87 10.21
C SER A 138 -0.59 -10.66 11.50
N THR A 139 -1.39 -11.66 11.89
CA THR A 139 -2.12 -11.66 13.17
C THR A 139 -1.17 -11.76 14.36
N GLU A 140 -0.15 -12.61 14.25
CA GLU A 140 0.88 -12.85 15.27
C GLU A 140 1.76 -11.62 15.50
N THR A 141 2.25 -11.00 14.43
CA THR A 141 3.12 -9.81 14.50
C THR A 141 2.36 -8.57 15.02
N GLY A 142 1.04 -8.50 14.82
CA GLY A 142 0.21 -7.46 15.43
C GLY A 142 0.13 -7.58 16.96
N MET A 143 0.20 -8.81 17.51
CA MET A 143 0.22 -9.07 18.94
C MET A 143 1.60 -8.77 19.54
N GLU A 144 2.69 -9.20 18.90
CA GLU A 144 4.07 -8.91 19.33
C GLU A 144 4.36 -7.41 19.39
N LEU A 145 3.83 -6.62 18.44
CA LEU A 145 4.02 -5.17 18.40
C LEU A 145 3.08 -4.39 19.34
N SER A 146 2.29 -5.07 20.19
CA SER A 146 1.37 -4.45 21.15
C SER A 146 0.40 -3.44 20.53
N LEU A 147 0.00 -3.65 19.27
CA LEU A 147 -0.89 -2.76 18.53
C LEU A 147 -2.36 -3.15 18.82
N PRO A 148 -3.16 -2.31 19.51
CA PRO A 148 -4.50 -2.68 19.98
C PRO A 148 -5.40 -3.12 18.82
N ARG A 149 -5.97 -4.33 18.91
CA ARG A 149 -6.88 -4.91 17.92
C ARG A 149 -8.28 -4.30 18.09
N HIS A 150 -8.94 -3.98 16.98
CA HIS A 150 -10.36 -3.66 16.96
C HIS A 150 -11.05 -4.70 16.05
N GLY A 151 -11.45 -5.82 16.66
CA GLY A 151 -12.23 -6.89 16.01
C GLY A 151 -11.41 -8.05 15.45
N GLU A 152 -12.07 -9.20 15.27
CA GLU A 152 -11.51 -10.33 14.55
C GLU A 152 -11.52 -10.08 13.04
N GLY A 153 -10.37 -10.28 12.39
CA GLY A 153 -10.28 -10.14 10.95
C GLY A 153 -10.85 -11.39 10.28
N GLY A 154 -11.79 -11.21 9.35
CA GLY A 154 -12.38 -12.31 8.58
C GLY A 154 -11.34 -13.06 7.73
N PRO A 155 -11.69 -14.25 7.20
CA PRO A 155 -10.79 -15.05 6.39
C PRO A 155 -10.36 -14.31 5.12
N ILE A 156 -9.09 -14.43 4.76
CA ILE A 156 -8.52 -13.90 3.50
C ILE A 156 -8.13 -15.09 2.63
N MET A 157 -8.66 -15.13 1.40
CA MET A 157 -8.34 -16.18 0.44
C MET A 157 -7.17 -15.75 -0.45
N GLY A 158 -6.13 -16.59 -0.55
CA GLY A 158 -4.94 -16.30 -1.35
C GLY A 158 -3.97 -15.32 -0.69
N LYS A 159 -3.19 -14.58 -1.51
CA LYS A 159 -2.05 -13.77 -1.03
C LYS A 159 -2.48 -12.58 -0.17
N ARG A 160 -2.17 -12.61 1.14
CA ARG A 160 -2.55 -11.53 2.08
C ARG A 160 -1.74 -10.25 1.90
N ALA A 161 -0.45 -10.34 1.64
CA ALA A 161 0.44 -9.19 1.58
C ALA A 161 1.51 -9.34 0.50
N GLY A 162 2.12 -8.22 0.09
CA GLY A 162 3.20 -8.24 -0.89
C GLY A 162 3.91 -6.91 -1.06
N TRP A 163 4.88 -6.90 -1.98
CA TRP A 163 5.70 -5.75 -2.32
C TRP A 163 6.17 -5.84 -3.79
N THR A 164 6.63 -4.73 -4.35
CA THR A 164 7.23 -4.70 -5.68
C THR A 164 8.61 -5.36 -5.69
N GLN A 165 8.97 -5.97 -6.83
CA GLN A 165 10.21 -6.76 -6.95
C GLN A 165 11.49 -5.96 -6.64
N ASN A 166 11.53 -4.67 -6.99
CA ASN A 166 12.67 -3.78 -6.73
C ASN A 166 12.95 -3.52 -5.24
N ILE A 167 12.05 -3.92 -4.34
CA ILE A 167 12.27 -3.88 -2.89
C ILE A 167 12.15 -5.27 -2.24
N GLY A 168 12.05 -6.32 -3.06
CA GLY A 168 11.86 -7.69 -2.62
C GLY A 168 13.15 -8.39 -2.19
N ALA A 169 13.03 -9.60 -1.65
CA ALA A 169 14.15 -10.34 -1.06
C ALA A 169 15.35 -10.47 -2.02
N THR A 170 15.10 -10.80 -3.30
CA THR A 170 16.15 -10.85 -4.33
C THR A 170 16.85 -9.51 -4.53
N ALA A 171 16.10 -8.41 -4.57
CA ALA A 171 16.70 -7.07 -4.70
C ALA A 171 17.50 -6.68 -3.45
N ARG A 172 17.07 -7.11 -2.27
CA ARG A 172 17.79 -6.90 -1.00
C ARG A 172 19.06 -7.76 -0.89
N GLY A 173 19.04 -8.96 -1.49
CA GLY A 173 20.17 -9.90 -1.48
C GLY A 173 21.26 -9.59 -2.50
N LYS A 174 20.97 -8.75 -3.51
CA LYS A 174 21.99 -8.13 -4.35
C LYS A 174 22.73 -7.10 -3.49
N ARG A 175 23.82 -7.53 -2.85
CA ARG A 175 24.79 -6.64 -2.23
C ARG A 175 25.39 -5.73 -3.32
N ASP A 176 25.71 -4.50 -2.92
CA ASP A 176 26.68 -3.67 -3.64
C ASP A 176 28.04 -4.39 -3.71
#